data_AF-A0A150L5I2-F1
#
_entry.id   AF-A0A150L5I2-F1
#
_cell.length_a   1.000
_cell.length_b   1.000
_cell.length_c   1.000
_cell.angle_alpha   90.00
_cell.angle_beta   90.00
_cell.angle_gamma   90.00
#
_symmetry.space_group_name_H-M   'P 1'
#
loop_
_entity.id
_entity.type
_entity.pdbx_description
1 polymer ?
#
loop_
_entity_poly.entity_id
_entity_poly.type
_entity_poly.pdbx_seq_one_letter_code
_entity_poly.pdbx_strand_id
1 'polypeptide(L)' 'MKKTMNSVKRTDGEKRMAVLRLELDYELATLYEAMMENDEEKKKECKRRLEKLRQELMRLQV' A
#
# COMPACT_ATOMS: atom_id res chain seq x y z
N MET A 1 0.67 -27.80 -23.73
CA MET A 1 1.53 -26.89 -22.94
C MET A 1 0.72 -25.67 -22.50
N LYS A 2 0.27 -25.62 -21.24
CA LYS A 2 -0.47 -24.46 -20.69
C LYS A 2 -0.30 -24.43 -19.16
N LYS A 3 0.95 -24.33 -18.68
CA LYS A 3 1.30 -24.31 -17.25
C LYS A 3 2.25 -23.17 -16.86
N THR A 4 2.40 -22.13 -17.69
CA THR A 4 3.42 -21.09 -17.47
C THR A 4 2.85 -19.72 -17.10
N MET A 5 1.57 -19.43 -17.37
CA MET A 5 0.97 -18.11 -17.10
C MET A 5 0.66 -17.85 -15.61
N ASN A 6 0.34 -18.88 -14.84
CA ASN A 6 0.00 -18.71 -13.42
C ASN A 6 1.21 -18.39 -12.54
N SER A 7 2.40 -18.86 -12.89
CA SER A 7 3.62 -18.64 -12.10
C SER A 7 4.13 -17.19 -12.22
N VAL A 8 4.07 -16.61 -13.42
CA VAL A 8 4.49 -15.22 -13.67
C VAL A 8 3.57 -14.22 -12.95
N LYS A 9 2.25 -14.46 -12.94
CA LYS A 9 1.28 -13.62 -12.22
C LYS A 9 1.48 -13.63 -10.70
N ARG A 10 1.87 -14.76 -10.11
CA ARG A 10 2.18 -14.85 -8.67
C ARG A 10 3.41 -14.02 -8.31
N THR A 11 4.48 -14.11 -9.09
CA THR A 11 5.70 -13.32 -8.83
C THR A 11 5.49 -11.81 -8.95
N ASP A 12 4.57 -11.36 -9.80
CA ASP A 12 4.24 -9.95 -9.95
C ASP A 12 3.39 -9.43 -8.79
N GLY A 13 2.42 -10.22 -8.34
CA GLY A 13 1.62 -9.93 -7.13
C GLY A 13 2.47 -9.85 -5.86
N GLU A 14 3.43 -10.76 -5.68
CA GLU A 14 4.38 -10.73 -4.55
C GLU A 14 5.26 -9.48 -4.56
N LYS A 15 5.78 -9.08 -5.74
CA LYS A 15 6.54 -7.84 -5.90
C LYS A 15 5.68 -6.62 -5.57
N ARG A 16 4.46 -6.53 -6.10
CA ARG A 16 3.56 -5.41 -5.80
C ARG A 16 3.20 -5.36 -4.32
N MET A 17 2.97 -6.50 -3.68
CA MET A 17 2.71 -6.58 -2.25
C MET A 17 3.89 -6.09 -1.42
N ALA A 18 5.14 -6.38 -1.82
CA ALA A 18 6.32 -5.84 -1.15
C ALA A 18 6.40 -4.30 -1.30
N VAL A 19 6.16 -3.78 -2.51
CA VAL A 19 6.14 -2.33 -2.76
C VAL A 19 5.02 -1.64 -1.98
N LEU A 20 3.82 -2.23 -1.94
CA LEU A 20 2.68 -1.71 -1.17
C LEU A 20 2.97 -1.62 0.33
N ARG A 21 3.71 -2.57 0.89
CA ARG A 21 4.13 -2.50 2.29
C ARG A 21 5.07 -1.31 2.53
N LEU A 22 6.02 -1.08 1.62
CA LEU A 22 6.91 0.08 1.69
C LEU A 22 6.13 1.40 1.55
N GLU A 23 5.18 1.47 0.63
CA GLU A 23 4.29 2.64 0.46
C GLU A 23 3.45 2.89 1.72
N LEU A 24 2.96 1.83 2.36
CA LEU A 24 2.20 1.92 3.62
C LEU A 24 3.08 2.44 4.77
N ASP A 25 4.28 1.87 4.94
CA ASP A 25 5.23 2.28 5.99
C ASP A 25 5.61 3.76 5.82
N TYR A 26 5.86 4.19 4.58
CA TYR A 26 6.15 5.59 4.25
C TYR A 26 4.99 6.52 4.60
N GLU A 27 3.77 6.18 4.20
CA GLU A 27 2.60 7.02 4.45
C GLU A 27 2.22 7.05 5.94
N LEU A 28 2.47 5.97 6.69
CA LEU A 28 2.33 5.95 8.15
C LEU A 28 3.35 6.85 8.85
N ALA A 29 4.61 6.85 8.40
CA ALA A 29 5.63 7.78 8.90
C ALA A 29 5.22 9.24 8.62
N THR A 30 4.74 9.51 7.41
CA THR A 30 4.25 10.85 7.02
C THR A 30 3.04 11.28 7.87
N LEU A 31 2.12 10.35 8.16
CA LEU A 31 0.99 10.61 9.05
C LEU A 31 1.45 10.92 10.47
N TYR A 32 2.44 10.18 10.98
CA TYR A 32 3.01 10.42 12.30
C TYR A 32 3.60 11.84 12.41
N GLU A 33 4.38 12.26 11.42
CA GLU A 33 4.90 13.64 11.35
C GLU A 33 3.78 14.68 11.34
N ALA A 34 2.76 14.49 10.50
CA ALA A 34 1.61 15.38 10.43
C ALA A 34 0.82 15.45 11.76
N MET A 35 0.80 14.34 12.52
CA MET A 35 0.23 14.31 13.87
C MET A 35 1.08 15.12 14.86
N MET A 36 2.40 15.01 14.79
CA MET A 36 3.32 15.78 15.64
C MET A 36 3.25 17.28 15.35
N GLU A 37 3.09 17.66 14.08
CA GLU A 37 2.96 19.06 13.64
C GLU A 37 1.53 19.62 13.81
N ASN A 38 0.56 18.79 14.23
CA ASN A 38 -0.88 19.11 14.27
C ASN A 38 -1.46 19.60 12.94
N ASP A 39 -0.87 19.22 11.81
CA ASP A 39 -1.38 19.56 10.48
C ASP A 39 -2.62 18.72 10.14
N GLU A 40 -3.80 19.29 10.34
CA GLU A 40 -5.09 18.62 10.09
C GLU A 40 -5.36 18.28 8.62
N GLU A 41 -4.89 19.11 7.70
CA GLU A 41 -5.10 18.86 6.27
C GLU A 41 -4.20 17.72 5.79
N LYS A 42 -2.91 17.74 6.19
CA LYS A 42 -1.97 16.65 5.90
C LYS A 42 -2.41 15.34 6.56
N LYS A 43 -2.89 15.37 7.80
CA LYS A 43 -3.48 14.18 8.47
C LYS A 43 -4.63 13.57 7.67
N LYS A 44 -5.57 14.39 7.17
CA LYS A 44 -6.69 13.92 6.34
C LYS A 44 -6.20 13.32 5.03
N GLU A 45 -5.25 13.97 4.38
CA GLU A 45 -4.69 13.49 3.13
C GLU A 45 -4.00 12.13 3.30
N CYS A 46 -3.15 11.99 4.33
CA CYS A 46 -2.46 10.74 4.63
C CYS A 46 -3.45 9.61 4.90
N LYS A 47 -4.48 9.85 5.71
CA LYS A 47 -5.54 8.86 5.98
C LYS A 47 -6.27 8.43 4.70
N ARG A 48 -6.54 9.35 3.77
CA ARG A 48 -7.16 9.04 2.48
C ARG A 48 -6.25 8.17 1.61
N ARG A 49 -4.94 8.43 1.61
CA ARG A 49 -3.96 7.62 0.87
C ARG A 49 -3.82 6.22 1.47
N LEU A 50 -3.71 6.12 2.79
CA LEU A 50 -3.68 4.85 3.52
C LEU A 50 -4.90 3.97 3.22
N GLU A 51 -6.11 4.55 3.13
CA GLU A 51 -7.30 3.78 2.78
C GLU A 51 -7.23 3.20 1.35
N LYS A 52 -6.66 3.95 0.39
CA LYS A 52 -6.43 3.44 -0.98
C LYS A 52 -5.44 2.28 -0.98
N LEU A 53 -4.31 2.42 -0.26
CA LEU A 53 -3.30 1.37 -0.12
C LEU A 53 -3.91 0.11 0.54
N ARG A 54 -4.75 0.28 1.56
CA ARG A 54 -5.48 -0.81 2.21
C ARG A 54 -6.40 -1.55 1.24
N GLN A 55 -7.16 -0.82 0.43
CA GLN A 55 -8.05 -1.41 -0.57
C GLN A 55 -7.29 -2.20 -1.61
N GLU A 56 -6.12 -1.71 -2.06
CA GLU A 56 -5.27 -2.43 -2.99
C GLU A 56 -4.70 -3.71 -2.36
N LEU A 57 -4.22 -3.64 -1.11
CA LEU A 57 -3.72 -4.79 -0.37
C LEU A 57 -4.77 -5.89 -0.23
N MET A 58 -6.02 -5.51 0.09
CA MET A 58 -7.15 -6.46 0.16
C MET A 58 -7.41 -7.14 -1.18
N ARG A 59 -7.25 -6.46 -2.32
CA ARG A 59 -7.45 -7.06 -3.65
C ARG A 59 -6.37 -8.08 -4.01
N LEU A 60 -5.15 -7.90 -3.49
CA LEU A 60 -4.02 -8.80 -3.75
C LEU A 60 -3.97 -10.01 -2.81
N GLN A 61 -4.65 -9.94 -1.67
CA GLN A 61 -4.78 -11.06 -0.73
C GLN A 61 -5.87 -12.08 -1.14
N VAL A 62 -6.77 -11.72 -2.05
CA VAL A 62 -7.91 -12.55 -2.52
C VAL A 62 -7.53 -13.42 -3.72
#